data_AF-A0A5K1C3R4-F1
#
_entry.id   AF-A0A5K1C3R4-F1
#
_cell.length_a   1.000
_cell.length_b   1.000
_cell.length_c   1.000
_cell.angle_alpha   90.00
_cell.angle_beta   90.00
_cell.angle_gamma   90.00
#
_symmetry.space_group_name_H-M   'P 1'
#
loop_
_entity.id
_entity.type
_entity.pdbx_description
1 polymer ?
#
loop_
_entity_poly.entity_id
_entity_poly.type
_entity_poly.pdbx_seq_one_letter_code
_entity_poly.pdbx_strand_id
1 'polypeptide(L)'
;QYIHTLEASLQEELSRHAPLYGVGLETLSMQELETLTRIHEEGLRHILAVQQRKGSSNPLVGSHSLPPPLGLYVTSPPMAVGVPPSVLPSGGGIHGPVNDGTGNPWFSST
;
A
#
# COMPACT_ATOMS: atom_id res chain seq x y z
N GLN A 1 -33.15 19.07 17.95
CA GLN A 1 -33.65 19.08 16.55
C GLN A 1 -32.49 18.99 15.57
N TYR A 2 -31.59 19.99 15.48
CA TYR A 2 -30.45 19.97 14.54
C TYR A 2 -29.55 18.71 14.60
N ILE A 3 -29.14 18.28 15.80
CA ILE A 3 -28.26 17.10 15.97
C ILE A 3 -28.90 15.84 15.37
N HIS A 4 -30.17 15.57 15.65
CA HIS A 4 -30.87 14.40 15.10
C HIS A 4 -31.04 14.46 13.59
N THR A 5 -31.25 15.65 13.01
CA THR A 5 -31.30 15.81 11.56
C THR A 5 -29.94 15.52 10.93
N LEU A 6 -28.84 15.96 11.56
CA LEU A 6 -27.49 15.70 11.09
C LEU A 6 -27.14 14.21 11.18
N GLU A 7 -27.47 13.56 12.29
CA GLU A 7 -27.27 12.11 12.48
C GLU A 7 -28.01 11.29 11.42
N ALA A 8 -29.28 11.64 11.14
CA ALA A 8 -30.07 10.97 10.11
C ALA A 8 -29.47 11.17 8.71
N SER A 9 -29.04 12.39 8.38
CA SER A 9 -28.38 12.67 7.09
C SER A 9 -27.07 11.91 6.93
N LEU A 10 -26.27 11.82 8.00
CA LEU A 10 -25.03 11.06 7.98
C LEU A 10 -25.30 9.56 7.77
N GLN A 11 -26.29 9.01 8.48
CA GLN A 11 -26.64 7.60 8.35
C GLN A 11 -27.14 7.28 6.93
N GLU A 12 -27.93 8.16 6.33
CA GLU A 12 -28.37 8.02 4.94
C GLU A 12 -27.17 7.98 3.98
N GLU A 13 -26.25 8.92 4.12
CA GLU A 13 -25.04 9.00 3.29
C GLU A 13 -24.18 7.73 3.46
N LEU A 14 -23.92 7.30 4.69
CA LEU A 14 -23.16 6.07 4.95
C LEU A 14 -23.84 4.84 4.35
N SER A 15 -25.16 4.75 4.45
CA SER A 15 -25.92 3.63 3.89
C SER A 15 -25.86 3.62 2.37
N ARG A 16 -25.97 4.79 1.74
CA ARG A 16 -25.90 4.95 0.28
C ARG A 16 -24.52 4.61 -0.27
N HIS A 17 -23.47 4.98 0.46
CA HIS A 17 -22.07 4.81 0.04
C HIS A 17 -21.42 3.54 0.59
N ALA A 18 -22.14 2.73 1.38
CA ALA A 18 -21.65 1.47 1.95
C ALA A 18 -20.98 0.55 0.92
N PRO A 19 -21.49 0.40 -0.34
CA PRO A 19 -20.83 -0.45 -1.32
C PRO A 19 -19.43 0.01 -1.73
N LEU A 20 -19.12 1.30 -1.65
CA LEU A 20 -17.76 1.80 -1.94
C LEU A 20 -16.73 1.27 -0.94
N TYR A 21 -17.18 0.90 0.26
CA TYR A 21 -16.38 0.30 1.32
C TYR A 21 -16.44 -1.24 1.35
N GLY A 22 -17.12 -1.86 0.36
CA GLY A 22 -17.21 -3.31 0.24
C GLY A 22 -18.36 -3.94 1.04
N VAL A 23 -19.36 -3.17 1.48
CA VAL A 23 -20.52 -3.70 2.20
C VAL A 23 -21.71 -3.85 1.25
N GLY A 24 -22.36 -5.01 1.27
CA GLY A 24 -23.58 -5.27 0.51
C GLY A 24 -23.36 -5.36 -1.00
N LEU A 25 -22.19 -5.86 -1.43
CA LEU A 25 -21.89 -6.01 -2.86
C LEU A 25 -22.77 -7.09 -3.52
N GLU A 26 -23.27 -8.04 -2.74
CA GLU A 26 -24.06 -9.19 -3.21
C GLU A 26 -25.46 -8.78 -3.70
N THR A 27 -25.94 -7.60 -3.30
CA THR A 27 -27.25 -7.08 -3.69
C THR A 27 -27.19 -6.18 -4.93
N LEU A 28 -25.99 -5.86 -5.40
CA LEU A 28 -25.77 -5.02 -6.57
C LEU A 28 -25.88 -5.81 -7.87
N SER A 29 -26.29 -5.12 -8.93
CA SER A 29 -26.23 -5.66 -10.28
C SER A 29 -24.78 -5.75 -10.78
N MET A 30 -24.56 -6.57 -11.82
CA MET A 30 -23.25 -6.69 -12.46
C MET A 30 -22.72 -5.36 -13.01
N GLN A 31 -23.61 -4.49 -13.51
CA GLN A 31 -23.24 -3.17 -14.01
C GLN A 31 -22.76 -2.23 -12.89
N GLU A 32 -23.43 -2.27 -11.74
CA GLU A 32 -23.04 -1.50 -10.56
C GLU A 32 -21.70 -2.00 -10.00
N LEU A 33 -21.48 -3.32 -9.97
CA LEU A 33 -20.22 -3.91 -9.54
C LEU A 33 -19.05 -3.57 -10.47
N GLU A 34 -19.27 -3.55 -11.78
CA GLU A 34 -18.28 -3.07 -12.76
C GLU A 34 -17.95 -1.59 -12.53
N THR A 35 -18.97 -0.77 -12.25
CA THR A 35 -18.78 0.65 -11.93
C THR A 35 -17.94 0.82 -10.66
N LEU A 36 -18.24 0.06 -9.60
CA LEU A 36 -17.45 0.06 -8.37
C LEU A 36 -16.01 -0.36 -8.61
N THR A 37 -15.81 -1.43 -9.38
CA THR A 37 -14.48 -1.93 -9.75
C THR A 37 -13.67 -0.84 -10.45
N ARG A 38 -14.25 -0.15 -11.43
CA ARG A 38 -13.58 0.96 -12.13
C ARG A 38 -13.20 2.10 -11.18
N ILE A 39 -14.07 2.44 -10.23
CA ILE A 39 -13.79 3.45 -9.20
C ILE A 39 -12.58 3.02 -8.35
N HIS A 40 -12.52 1.75 -7.91
CA HIS A 40 -11.41 1.24 -7.11
C HIS A 40 -10.09 1.18 -7.88
N GLU A 41 -10.11 0.71 -9.13
CA GLU A 41 -8.93 0.69 -10.00
C GLU A 41 -8.37 2.09 -10.24
N GLU A 42 -9.26 3.05 -10.52
CA GLU A 42 -8.89 4.45 -10.66
C GLU A 42 -8.33 5.03 -9.36
N GLY A 43 -8.97 4.76 -8.23
CA GLY A 43 -8.49 5.18 -6.91
C GLY A 43 -7.08 4.64 -6.61
N LEU A 44 -6.83 3.37 -6.90
CA LEU A 44 -5.50 2.75 -6.74
C LEU A 44 -4.44 3.41 -7.63
N ARG A 45 -4.75 3.68 -8.90
CA ARG A 45 -3.82 4.40 -9.80
C ARG A 45 -3.45 5.78 -9.25
N HIS A 46 -4.43 6.53 -8.73
CA HIS A 46 -4.17 7.83 -8.11
C HIS A 46 -3.30 7.72 -6.87
N ILE A 47 -3.58 6.75 -5.99
CA ILE A 47 -2.77 6.49 -4.79
C ILE A 47 -1.32 6.20 -5.18
N LEU A 48 -1.10 5.32 -6.16
CA LEU A 48 0.24 4.97 -6.65
C LEU A 48 0.97 6.19 -7.22
N ALA A 49 0.29 7.02 -8.02
CA ALA A 49 0.88 8.25 -8.56
C ALA A 49 1.29 9.24 -7.45
N VAL A 50 0.46 9.39 -6.42
CA VAL A 50 0.77 10.24 -5.26
C VAL A 50 1.92 9.65 -4.43
N GLN A 51 1.95 8.34 -4.24
CA GLN A 51 3.05 7.64 -3.55
C GLN A 51 4.37 7.83 -4.29
N GLN A 52 4.39 7.70 -5.62
CA GLN A 52 5.58 7.95 -6.43
C GLN A 52 6.05 9.40 -6.29
N ARG A 53 5.15 10.38 -6.40
CA ARG A 53 5.51 11.80 -6.22
C ARG A 53 6.08 12.08 -4.83
N LYS A 54 5.44 11.53 -3.78
CA LYS A 54 5.86 11.74 -2.38
C LYS A 54 7.13 10.97 -2.03
N GLY A 55 7.35 9.79 -2.63
CA GLY A 55 8.58 9.01 -2.49
C GLY A 55 9.74 9.55 -3.36
N SER A 56 9.44 10.31 -4.41
CA SER A 56 10.42 10.94 -5.30
C SER A 56 11.00 12.26 -4.75
N SER A 57 10.66 12.68 -3.53
CA SER A 57 11.18 13.91 -2.92
C SER A 57 12.57 13.75 -2.28
N ASN A 58 13.23 12.60 -2.42
CA ASN A 58 14.64 12.42 -2.06
C ASN A 58 15.49 12.21 -3.32
N PRO A 59 16.26 13.20 -3.80
CA PRO A 59 17.09 13.05 -4.99
C PRO A 59 18.44 12.33 -4.74
N LEU A 60 18.60 11.55 -3.67
CA LEU A 60 19.94 11.05 -3.30
C LEU A 60 20.12 9.56 -2.96
N VAL A 61 19.12 8.69 -3.10
CA VAL A 61 19.38 7.24 -2.93
C VAL A 61 18.41 6.40 -3.74
N GLY A 62 18.92 5.71 -4.77
CA GLY A 62 18.31 4.47 -5.25
C GLY A 62 17.74 4.44 -6.67
N SER A 63 18.25 5.23 -7.61
CA SER A 63 17.91 5.09 -9.04
C SER A 63 18.54 3.86 -9.71
N HIS A 64 18.40 2.64 -9.17
CA HIS A 64 18.69 1.41 -9.92
C HIS A 64 17.89 0.22 -9.39
N SER A 65 16.66 0.06 -9.86
CA SER A 65 16.08 -1.28 -9.99
C SER A 65 15.71 -1.47 -11.46
N LEU A 66 16.62 -2.10 -12.19
CA LEU A 66 16.31 -2.74 -13.47
C LEU A 66 16.28 -4.26 -13.19
N PRO A 67 15.14 -4.95 -13.35
CA PRO A 67 15.13 -6.40 -13.54
C PRO A 67 15.32 -6.77 -15.03
N PRO A 68 15.66 -8.03 -15.33
CA PRO A 68 16.65 -8.41 -16.35
C PRO A 68 16.04 -8.76 -17.72
N PRO A 69 16.83 -8.79 -18.82
CA PRO A 69 16.47 -9.55 -20.01
C PRO A 69 17.21 -10.90 -20.06
N LEU A 70 16.41 -11.94 -20.24
CA LEU A 70 16.76 -13.34 -20.50
C LEU A 70 17.81 -13.51 -21.61
N GLY A 71 18.76 -14.44 -21.44
CA GLY A 71 19.67 -14.84 -22.52
C GLY A 71 20.70 -15.91 -22.13
N LEU A 72 20.30 -17.17 -22.23
CA LEU A 72 21.12 -18.31 -22.69
C LEU A 72 22.57 -18.41 -22.16
N TYR A 73 22.79 -19.18 -21.08
CA TYR A 73 23.80 -20.25 -21.09
C TYR A 73 23.54 -21.25 -19.97
N VAL A 74 23.30 -22.49 -20.37
CA VAL A 74 23.43 -23.67 -19.52
C VAL A 74 24.91 -23.80 -19.13
N THR A 75 25.22 -23.85 -17.83
CA THR A 75 26.32 -24.69 -17.35
C THR A 75 26.13 -25.05 -15.89
N SER A 76 26.28 -26.36 -15.64
CA SER A 76 26.17 -27.07 -14.36
C SER A 76 27.25 -26.66 -13.35
N PRO A 77 27.12 -26.99 -12.04
CA PRO A 77 27.86 -26.38 -10.93
C PRO A 77 29.16 -27.11 -10.58
N PRO A 78 30.19 -26.43 -10.02
CA PRO A 78 31.25 -27.13 -9.31
C PRO A 78 30.94 -27.19 -7.80
N MET A 79 30.62 -28.39 -7.31
CA MET A 79 30.89 -28.75 -5.91
C MET A 79 32.41 -28.86 -5.74
N ALA A 80 33.01 -28.13 -4.80
CA ALA A 80 34.36 -28.42 -4.29
C ALA A 80 34.58 -27.84 -2.87
N VAL A 81 34.36 -28.73 -1.88
CA VAL A 81 35.12 -28.97 -0.63
C VAL A 81 35.83 -27.78 0.05
N GLY A 82 35.33 -27.38 1.22
CA GLY A 82 36.04 -26.57 2.20
C GLY A 82 35.22 -26.37 3.49
N VAL A 83 35.57 -27.11 4.53
CA VAL A 83 34.96 -27.20 5.88
C VAL A 83 34.61 -25.85 6.56
N PRO A 84 33.58 -25.81 7.44
CA PRO A 84 33.13 -24.59 8.13
C PRO A 84 33.91 -24.33 9.42
N PRO A 85 33.97 -23.07 9.91
CA PRO A 85 34.06 -22.83 11.34
C PRO A 85 32.77 -22.17 11.85
N SER A 86 32.13 -22.87 12.79
CA SER A 86 31.17 -22.34 13.75
C SER A 86 31.76 -21.15 14.52
N VAL A 87 30.90 -20.25 15.01
CA VAL A 87 30.88 -19.65 16.36
C VAL A 87 29.94 -18.42 16.34
N LEU A 88 28.75 -18.58 16.93
CA LEU A 88 28.00 -17.47 17.54
C LEU A 88 28.72 -17.11 18.85
N PRO A 89 28.78 -15.83 19.23
CA PRO A 89 28.07 -15.47 20.47
C PRO A 89 27.38 -14.10 20.42
N SER A 90 26.24 -14.08 21.08
CA SER A 90 25.32 -12.98 21.38
C SER A 90 25.99 -11.66 21.81
N GLY A 91 25.44 -10.53 21.36
CA GLY A 91 25.84 -9.20 21.82
C GLY A 91 24.84 -8.09 21.48
N GLY A 92 23.99 -7.77 22.45
CA GLY A 92 23.43 -6.46 22.78
C GLY A 92 23.11 -5.42 21.69
N GLY A 93 21.80 -5.18 21.52
CA GLY A 93 21.19 -3.84 21.57
C GLY A 93 21.40 -2.91 20.37
N ILE A 94 20.31 -2.50 19.74
CA ILE A 94 20.04 -1.09 19.40
C ILE A 94 18.58 -0.93 18.99
N HIS A 95 17.95 0.08 19.60
CA HIS A 95 16.57 0.51 19.39
C HIS A 95 16.25 0.76 17.91
N GLY A 96 15.12 0.23 17.44
CA GLY A 96 14.48 0.74 16.23
C GLY A 96 13.81 2.09 16.54
N PRO A 97 13.92 3.10 15.66
CA PRO A 97 13.20 4.35 15.86
C PRO A 97 11.71 4.11 15.63
N VAL A 98 10.91 4.30 16.68
CA VAL A 98 9.47 4.50 16.55
C VAL A 98 9.27 5.89 15.96
N ASN A 99 8.79 5.98 14.73
CA ASN A 99 8.31 7.23 14.18
C ASN A 99 6.80 7.29 14.44
N ASP A 100 6.44 7.85 15.60
CA ASP A 100 5.10 8.32 15.88
C ASP A 100 4.64 9.24 14.74
N GLY A 101 3.75 8.71 13.91
CA GLY A 101 3.13 9.41 12.80
C GLY A 101 2.28 10.54 13.33
N THR A 102 2.85 11.73 13.39
CA THR A 102 2.08 12.97 13.49
C THR A 102 1.23 13.04 12.23
N GLY A 103 -0.04 12.65 12.37
CA GLY A 103 -1.02 12.60 11.31
C GLY A 103 -1.19 13.96 10.69
N ASN A 104 -0.84 14.08 9.41
CA ASN A 104 -1.16 15.26 8.63
C ASN A 104 -2.69 15.32 8.50
N PRO A 105 -3.34 16.45 8.83
CA PRO A 105 -4.79 16.55 8.75
C PRO A 105 -5.25 16.39 7.29
N TRP A 106 -6.28 15.59 7.10
CA TRP A 106 -6.78 15.13 5.79
C TRP A 106 -7.63 16.18 5.08
N PHE A 107 -7.72 17.37 5.64
CA PHE A 107 -8.45 18.50 5.10
C PHE A 107 -7.58 19.75 5.17
N SER A 108 -7.52 20.45 4.05
CA SER A 108 -6.93 21.79 3.97
C SER A 108 -7.91 22.79 4.58
N SER A 109 -7.47 23.57 5.57
CA SER A 109 -8.21 24.77 5.96
C SER A 109 -8.14 25.79 4.82
N THR A 110 -9.29 26.16 4.29
CA THR A 110 -9.49 27.34 3.44
C THR A 110 -9.28 28.62 4.21
#